data_AF-W4RLR2-F1
#
_entry.id   AF-W4RLR2-F1
#
_cell.length_a   1.000
_cell.length_b   1.000
_cell.length_c   1.000
_cell.angle_alpha   90.00
_cell.angle_beta   90.00
_cell.angle_gamma   90.00
#
_symmetry.space_group_name_H-M   'P 1'
#
loop_
_entity.id
_entity.type
_entity.pdbx_description
1 polymer ?
#
loop_
_entity_poly.entity_id
_entity_poly.type
_entity_poly.pdbx_seq_one_letter_code
_entity_poly.pdbx_strand_id
1 'polypeptide(L)' 'MLSELDKEQKYLVVCRSGNRSAQASEILVENGFKNIYNMTGGMNEWKFDIEQ' A
#
# COMPACT_ATOMS: atom_id res chain seq x y z
N MET A 1 14.12 -2.19 6.62
CA MET A 1 13.83 -3.56 6.11
C MET A 1 12.39 -3.94 6.44
N LEU A 2 11.76 -4.93 5.79
CA LEU A 2 10.39 -5.36 6.15
C LEU A 2 10.22 -5.75 7.62
N SER A 3 11.30 -6.15 8.29
CA SER A 3 11.35 -6.47 9.72
C SER A 3 11.13 -5.29 10.66
N GLU A 4 11.20 -4.05 10.17
CA GLU A 4 10.96 -2.84 10.98
C GLU A 4 9.47 -2.46 11.06
N LEU A 5 8.63 -3.11 10.26
CA LEU A 5 7.20 -2.82 10.18
C LEU A 5 6.41 -3.80 11.05
N ASP A 6 5.40 -3.30 11.75
CA ASP A 6 4.48 -4.12 12.53
C ASP A 6 3.51 -4.87 11.59
N LYS A 7 3.46 -6.20 11.67
CA LYS A 7 2.60 -7.05 10.82
C LYS A 7 1.10 -6.95 11.14
N GLU A 8 0.76 -6.48 12.34
CA GLU A 8 -0.62 -6.32 12.79
C GLU A 8 -1.20 -4.95 12.42
N GLN A 9 -0.35 -3.97 12.12
CA GLN A 9 -0.80 -2.62 11.75
C GLN A 9 -1.50 -2.61 10.38
N LYS A 10 -2.40 -1.63 10.20
CA LYS A 10 -3.07 -1.39 8.92
C LYS A 10 -2.17 -0.57 8.00
N TYR A 11 -1.98 -1.04 6.77
CA TYR A 11 -1.22 -0.32 5.75
C TYR A 11 -2.10 -0.06 4.53
N LEU A 12 -2.15 1.20 4.10
CA LEU A 12 -2.64 1.60 2.80
C LEU A 12 -1.45 1.75 1.86
N VAL A 13 -1.35 0.88 0.86
CA VAL A 13 -0.29 0.89 -0.13
C VAL A 13 -0.78 1.66 -1.36
N VAL A 14 -0.02 2.67 -1.76
CA VAL A 14 -0.37 3.56 -2.86
C VAL A 14 0.83 3.75 -3.78
N CYS A 15 0.56 3.82 -5.09
CA CYS A 15 1.51 4.26 -6.09
C CYS A 15 0.80 5.22 -7.06
N ARG A 16 1.44 5.61 -8.17
CA ARG A 16 0.84 6.55 -9.13
C ARG A 16 -0.53 6.09 -9.70
N SER A 17 -0.62 4.86 -10.21
CA SER A 17 -1.79 4.36 -10.95
C SER A 17 -2.40 3.07 -10.39
N GLY A 18 -1.91 2.58 -9.26
CA GLY A 18 -2.37 1.34 -8.61
C GLY A 18 -1.60 0.05 -8.96
N ASN A 19 -0.89 -0.01 -10.10
CA ASN A 19 -0.26 -1.25 -10.55
C ASN A 19 0.90 -1.72 -9.65
N ARG A 20 1.83 -0.83 -9.30
CA ARG A 20 2.98 -1.17 -8.45
C ARG A 20 2.57 -1.46 -7.00
N SER A 21 1.58 -0.71 -6.51
CA SER A 21 1.06 -0.90 -5.15
C SER A 21 0.29 -2.21 -5.03
N ALA A 22 -0.35 -2.71 -6.10
CA ALA A 22 -0.92 -4.05 -6.10
C ALA A 22 0.15 -5.13 -5.90
N GLN A 23 1.23 -5.09 -6.69
CA GLN A 23 2.36 -6.04 -6.55
C GLN A 23 3.03 -5.95 -5.17
N ALA A 24 3.26 -4.74 -4.65
CA ALA A 24 3.81 -4.55 -3.32
C ALA A 24 2.87 -5.08 -2.22
N SER A 25 1.55 -4.96 -2.40
CA SER A 25 0.57 -5.49 -1.47
C SER A 25 0.61 -7.02 -1.40
N GLU A 26 0.74 -7.69 -2.55
CA GLU A 26 0.92 -9.15 -2.61
C GLU A 26 2.17 -9.59 -1.86
N ILE A 27 3.32 -8.93 -2.09
CA ILE A 27 4.56 -9.21 -1.37
C ILE A 27 4.38 -9.05 0.15
N LEU A 28 3.69 -8.00 0.61
CA LEU A 28 3.44 -7.80 2.04
C LEU A 28 2.55 -8.92 2.62
N VAL A 29 1.51 -9.33 1.90
CA VAL A 29 0.66 -10.46 2.32
C VAL A 29 1.47 -11.75 2.42
N GLU A 30 2.30 -12.05 1.42
CA GLU A 30 3.19 -13.23 1.41
C GLU A 30 4.19 -13.21 2.59
N ASN A 31 4.59 -12.02 3.04
CA ASN A 31 5.48 -11.84 4.20
C ASN A 31 4.73 -11.83 5.56
N GLY A 32 3.43 -12.09 5.56
CA GLY A 32 2.61 -12.29 6.75
C GLY A 32 2.03 -11.02 7.36
N PHE A 33 1.96 -9.92 6.60
CA PHE A 33 1.23 -8.74 7.03
C PHE A 33 -0.28 -8.98 6.89
N LYS A 34 -1.04 -8.65 7.94
CA LYS A 34 -2.45 -9.07 8.03
C LYS A 34 -3.45 -8.08 7.45
N ASN A 35 -3.12 -6.79 7.51
CA ASN A 35 -4.07 -5.71 7.24
C ASN A 35 -3.56 -4.80 6.12
N ILE A 36 -3.48 -5.34 4.90
CA ILE A 36 -2.98 -4.64 3.71
C ILE A 36 -4.14 -4.21 2.82
N TYR A 37 -4.16 -2.92 2.45
CA TYR A 37 -5.14 -2.34 1.55
C TYR A 37 -4.41 -1.66 0.39
N ASN A 38 -4.82 -1.94 -0.85
CA ASN A 38 -4.32 -1.26 -2.04
C ASN A 38 -5.29 -0.17 -2.47
N MET A 39 -4.78 1.03 -2.74
CA MET A 39 -5.60 2.09 -3.34
C MET A 39 -5.73 1.90 -4.86
N THR A 40 -6.88 1.38 -5.30
CA THR A 40 -7.21 1.27 -6.72
C THR A 40 -7.19 2.65 -7.40
N GLY A 41 -6.60 2.72 -8.60
CA GLY A 41 -6.37 3.98 -9.32
C GLY A 41 -5.16 4.77 -8.85
N GLY A 42 -4.62 4.45 -7.66
CA GLY A 42 -3.45 5.10 -7.09
C GLY A 42 -3.67 6.60 -6.82
N MET A 43 -2.56 7.35 -6.77
CA MET A 43 -2.59 8.80 -6.54
C MET A 43 -3.38 9.58 -7.60
N ASN A 44 -3.52 9.05 -8.82
CA ASN A 44 -4.32 9.69 -9.87
C ASN A 44 -5.80 9.85 -9.47
N GLU A 45 -6.32 8.94 -8.65
CA GLU A 45 -7.70 8.95 -8.16
C GLU A 45 -7.81 9.49 -6.72
N TRP A 46 -6.70 10.00 -6.16
CA TRP A 46 -6.70 10.65 -4.86
C TRP A 46 -7.33 12.04 -4.96
N LYS A 47 -8.49 12.22 -4.32
CA LYS A 47 -9.34 13.41 -4.48
C LYS A 47 -9.03 14.57 -3.52
N PHE A 48 -8.09 14.38 -2.60
CA PHE A 48 -7.70 15.39 -1.62
C PHE A 48 -6.38 16.04 -2.01
N ASP A 49 -6.12 17.22 -1.48
CA ASP A 49 -4.84 17.88 -1.69
C ASP A 49 -3.72 16.96 -1.19
N ILE A 50 -2.78 16.68 -2.09
CA ILE A 50 -1.53 16.03 -1.76
C ILE A 50 -0.60 17.17 -1.38
N GLU A 51 -0.25 17.29 -0.10
CA GLU A 51 0.87 18.15 0.28
C GLU A 51 2.11 17.64 -0.48
N GLN A 52 2.59 18.43 -1.43
CA GLN A 52 3.78 18.11 -2.23
C GLN A 52 5.04 18.56 -1.52
#